data_AF-A0A356ZAZ6-F1
#
_entry.id   AF-A0A356ZAZ6-F1
#
_cell.length_a   1.000
_cell.length_b   1.000
_cell.length_c   1.000
_cell.angle_alpha   90.00
_cell.angle_beta   90.00
_cell.angle_gamma   90.00
#
_symmetry.space_group_name_H-M   'P 1'
#
loop_
_entity.id
_entity.type
_entity.pdbx_description
1 polymer ?
#
loop_
_entity_poly.entity_id
_entity_poly.type
_entity_poly.pdbx_seq_one_letter_code
_entity_poly.pdbx_strand_id
1 'polypeptide(L)' 'TESGGHVGVMTTMCLVPMVVDAVTVPVIAAGGIADGRGVIAAMALGAAGVQMGT' A
#
# COMPACT_ATOMS: atom_id res chain seq x y z
N THR A 1 -7.82 -2.35 7.12
CA THR A 1 -6.88 -1.42 7.77
C THR A 1 -5.80 -2.25 8.40
N GLU A 2 -4.60 -2.21 7.84
CA GLU A 2 -3.54 -3.17 8.20
C GLU A 2 -2.29 -2.51 8.80
N SER A 3 -2.20 -1.18 8.77
CA SER A 3 -1.09 -0.46 9.40
C SER A 3 -1.24 -0.43 10.91
N GLY A 4 -0.11 -0.38 11.63
CA GLY A 4 -0.10 0.03 13.03
C GLY A 4 -0.39 1.54 13.19
N GLY A 5 -0.80 1.93 14.40
CA GLY A 5 -1.02 3.33 14.80
C GLY A 5 -2.38 3.89 14.42
N HIS A 6 -2.43 5.19 14.09
CA HIS A 6 -3.66 5.85 13.66
C HIS A 6 -3.96 5.50 12.20
N VAL A 7 -5.08 4.82 11.97
CA VAL A 7 -5.48 4.33 10.65
C VAL A 7 -6.86 4.82 10.25
N GLY A 8 -7.08 4.90 8.94
CA GLY A 8 -8.40 5.12 8.34
C GLY A 8 -9.30 3.89 8.44
N VAL A 9 -10.16 3.65 7.43
CA VAL A 9 -11.07 2.48 7.40
C VAL A 9 -10.85 1.54 6.21
N MET A 10 -10.12 1.96 5.18
CA MET A 10 -9.87 1.13 3.99
C MET A 10 -8.67 0.19 4.19
N THR A 11 -8.67 -0.96 3.51
CA THR A 11 -7.52 -1.89 3.47
C THR A 11 -6.52 -1.46 2.40
N THR A 12 -5.26 -1.87 2.55
CA THR A 12 -4.20 -1.61 1.56
C THR A 12 -4.57 -2.15 0.17
N MET A 13 -5.22 -3.32 0.11
CA MET A 13 -5.67 -3.96 -1.15
C MET A 13 -6.63 -3.08 -1.95
N CYS A 14 -7.55 -2.36 -1.29
CA CYS A 14 -8.50 -1.50 -1.98
C CYS A 14 -7.96 -0.09 -2.16
N LEU A 15 -7.31 0.47 -1.14
CA LEU A 15 -6.89 1.87 -1.14
C LEU A 15 -5.78 2.15 -2.16
N VAL A 16 -4.78 1.27 -2.24
CA VAL A 16 -3.60 1.49 -3.12
C VAL A 16 -3.99 1.67 -4.59
N PRO A 17 -4.71 0.75 -5.26
CA PRO A 17 -5.03 0.93 -6.66
C PRO A 17 -5.94 2.15 -6.91
N MET A 18 -6.89 2.44 -6.00
CA MET A 18 -7.73 3.63 -6.11
C MET A 18 -6.92 4.93 -6.10
N VAL A 19 -5.88 5.01 -5.27
CA VAL A 19 -5.02 6.20 -5.21
C VAL A 19 -4.12 6.27 -6.43
N VAL A 20 -3.53 5.14 -6.85
CA VAL A 20 -2.68 5.06 -8.04
C VAL A 20 -3.42 5.55 -9.29
N ASP A 21 -4.67 5.13 -9.49
CA ASP A 21 -5.47 5.55 -10.64
C ASP A 21 -5.87 7.04 -10.59
N ALA A 22 -5.92 7.63 -9.40
CA ALA A 22 -6.37 9.00 -9.19
C ALA A 22 -5.27 10.07 -9.30
N VAL A 23 -3.99 9.68 -9.21
CA VAL A 23 -2.87 10.63 -9.14
C VAL A 23 -1.75 10.29 -10.13
N THR A 24 -0.97 11.30 -10.51
CA THR A 24 0.15 11.13 -11.44
C THR A 24 1.51 11.02 -10.76
N VAL A 25 1.59 11.36 -9.45
CA VAL A 25 2.81 11.23 -8.66
C VAL A 25 3.02 9.78 -8.19
N PRO A 26 4.26 9.33 -7.97
CA PRO A 26 4.53 7.98 -7.48
C PRO A 26 3.86 7.72 -6.12
N VAL A 27 3.18 6.58 -5.99
CA VAL A 27 2.50 6.15 -4.77
C VAL A 27 3.32 5.09 -4.05
N ILE A 28 3.48 5.21 -2.74
CA ILE A 28 4.14 4.21 -1.87
C ILE A 28 3.07 3.50 -1.05
N ALA A 29 2.99 2.17 -1.14
CA ALA A 29 2.06 1.38 -0.33
C ALA A 29 2.59 1.20 1.10
N ALA A 30 1.72 1.34 2.10
CA ALA A 30 2.07 1.19 3.51
C ALA A 30 1.01 0.40 4.28
N GLY A 31 1.46 -0.41 5.24
CA GLY A 31 0.59 -1.22 6.12
C GLY A 31 0.31 -2.63 5.59
N GLY A 32 0.56 -3.63 6.44
CA GLY A 32 0.34 -5.04 6.14
C GLY A 32 1.36 -5.68 5.19
N ILE A 33 2.56 -5.09 5.04
CA ILE A 33 3.63 -5.57 4.15
C ILE A 33 4.83 -5.93 5.01
N ALA A 34 5.14 -7.23 5.12
CA ALA A 34 6.21 -7.74 5.98
C ALA A 34 7.22 -8.66 5.26
N ASP A 35 6.96 -9.03 4.01
CA ASP A 35 7.85 -9.89 3.23
C ASP A 35 7.76 -9.61 1.73
N GLY A 36 8.57 -10.32 0.95
CA GLY A 36 8.62 -10.18 -0.51
C GLY A 36 7.30 -10.44 -1.22
N ARG A 37 6.39 -11.25 -0.65
CA ARG A 37 5.06 -11.48 -1.24
C ARG A 37 4.21 -10.23 -1.13
N GLY A 38 4.26 -9.57 0.03
CA GLY A 38 3.61 -8.27 0.23
C GLY A 38 4.17 -7.18 -0.67
N VAL A 39 5.50 -7.16 -0.87
CA VAL A 39 6.14 -6.23 -1.83
C VAL A 39 5.63 -6.47 -3.24
N ILE A 40 5.64 -7.72 -3.72
CA ILE A 40 5.16 -8.06 -5.07
C ILE A 40 3.68 -7.71 -5.23
N ALA A 41 2.84 -8.00 -4.23
CA ALA A 41 1.43 -7.63 -4.24
C ALA A 41 1.23 -6.11 -4.34
N ALA A 42 1.98 -5.32 -3.56
CA ALA A 42 1.92 -3.86 -3.62
C ALA A 42 2.36 -3.31 -4.99
N MET A 43 3.43 -3.85 -5.57
CA MET A 43 3.88 -3.46 -6.92
C MET A 43 2.81 -3.82 -7.97
N ALA A 44 2.18 -5.00 -7.84
CA ALA A 44 1.11 -5.43 -8.75
C ALA A 44 -0.15 -4.55 -8.66
N LEU A 45 -0.39 -3.92 -7.51
CA LEU A 45 -1.46 -2.92 -7.32
C LEU A 45 -1.08 -1.52 -7.86
N GLY A 46 0.10 -1.35 -8.45
CA GLY A 46 0.55 -0.12 -9.08
C GLY A 46 1.37 0.81 -8.18
N ALA A 47 1.75 0.39 -6.98
CA ALA A 47 2.66 1.17 -6.14
C ALA A 47 4.08 1.21 -6.74
N ALA A 48 4.79 2.33 -6.56
CA ALA A 48 6.18 2.51 -6.98
C ALA A 48 7.20 2.06 -5.92
N GLY A 49 6.75 1.87 -4.68
CA GLY A 49 7.54 1.31 -3.59
C GLY A 49 6.66 0.93 -2.41
N VAL A 50 7.30 0.47 -1.33
CA VAL A 50 6.62 0.14 -0.07
C VAL A 50 7.28 0.85 1.11
N GLN A 51 6.47 1.21 2.10
CA GLN A 51 6.92 1.66 3.41
C GLN A 51 6.53 0.62 4.45
N MET A 52 7.54 0.09 5.14
CA MET A 52 7.37 -0.96 6.15
C MET A 52 7.50 -0.36 7.55
N GLY A 53 6.66 -0.84 8.46
CA GLY A 53 6.75 -0.57 9.89
C GLY A 53 6.89 -1.88 10.66
N THR A 54 5.85 -2.72 10.60
CA THR A 54 5.72 -4.06 11.20
C THR A 54 4.87 -4.93 10.28
#